data_AF-A0A7J9K3V9-F1
#
_entry.id   AF-A0A7J9K3V9-F1
#
_cell.length_a   1.000
_cell.length_b   1.000
_cell.length_c   1.000
_cell.angle_alpha   90.00
_cell.angle_beta   90.00
_cell.angle_gamma   90.00
#
_symmetry.space_group_name_H-M   'P 1'
#
loop_
_entity.id
_entity.type
_entity.pdbx_description
1 polymer ?
#
loop_
_entity_poly.entity_id
_entity_poly.type
_entity_poly.pdbx_seq_one_letter_code
_entity_poly.pdbx_strand_id
1 'polypeptide(L)'
;SLIITETPVSLVEHGKESSGHTILQNIRGVEDVDSEFEQMVIASKIAQEVKHPCNKLMNRCGMPPLIIGVMLQFFQQFTGINAIVFYAPVLFQTIGFKNDASLLSSVITGSVNVFVSVFAVVKFSRRILLLQASIQMFVCQLLEAKSVPIDAMVDKVWNKRPIWKEFMIDEN
;
A
#
# COMPACT_ATOMS: atom_id res chain seq x y z
N SER A 1 1.13 5.92 27.62
CA SER A 1 0.81 4.63 26.98
C SER A 1 0.48 3.63 28.07
N LEU A 2 -0.78 3.59 28.54
CA LEU A 2 -1.15 2.92 29.81
C LEU A 2 -2.22 1.82 29.65
N ILE A 3 -2.75 1.59 28.44
CA ILE A 3 -3.82 0.61 28.17
C ILE A 3 -3.58 -0.09 26.82
N ILE A 4 -2.33 -0.48 26.55
CA ILE A 4 -2.03 -1.38 25.43
C ILE A 4 -1.31 -2.56 26.04
N THR A 5 -1.96 -3.73 26.00
CA THR A 5 -1.33 -4.98 26.36
C THR A 5 -0.25 -5.28 25.34
N GLU A 6 0.96 -5.61 25.80
CA GLU A 6 2.07 -6.04 24.94
C GLU A 6 1.64 -7.24 24.09
N THR A 7 2.14 -7.33 22.86
CA THR A 7 1.81 -8.45 21.99
C THR A 7 2.37 -9.75 22.59
N PRO A 8 1.63 -10.88 22.51
CA PRO A 8 2.10 -12.16 23.05
C PRO A 8 3.45 -12.60 22.47
N VAL A 9 3.75 -12.23 21.22
CA VAL A 9 5.07 -12.44 20.58
C VAL A 9 6.18 -11.67 21.30
N SER A 10 5.96 -10.38 21.59
CA SER A 10 6.93 -9.56 22.33
C SER A 10 7.21 -10.13 23.72
N LEU A 11 6.19 -10.64 24.40
CA LEU A 11 6.34 -11.24 25.73
C LEU A 11 7.16 -12.54 25.71
N VAL A 12 6.97 -13.37 24.68
CA VAL A 12 7.78 -14.57 24.45
C VAL A 12 9.24 -14.19 24.18
N GLU A 13 9.50 -13.16 23.38
CA GLU A 13 10.86 -12.68 23.11
C GLU A 13 11.60 -12.18 24.36
N HIS A 14 10.87 -11.60 25.32
CA HIS A 14 11.41 -11.14 26.61
C HIS A 14 11.46 -12.25 27.69
N GLY A 15 11.20 -13.51 27.32
CA GLY A 15 11.26 -14.66 28.23
C GLY A 15 10.09 -14.76 29.23
N LYS A 16 9.01 -13.99 29.02
CA LYS A 16 7.78 -14.02 29.85
C LYS A 16 6.71 -14.89 29.20
N GLU A 17 7.04 -16.16 28.94
CA GLU A 17 6.17 -17.09 28.22
C GLU A 17 4.81 -17.31 28.90
N SER A 18 4.78 -17.43 30.23
CA SER A 18 3.53 -17.60 30.99
C SER A 18 2.56 -16.42 30.83
N SER A 19 3.08 -15.18 30.87
CA SER A 19 2.26 -13.98 30.64
C SER A 19 1.81 -13.86 29.19
N GLY A 20 2.65 -14.27 28.23
CA GLY A 20 2.28 -14.35 26.82
C GLY A 20 1.13 -15.33 26.56
N HIS A 21 1.15 -16.47 27.24
CA HIS A 21 0.09 -17.49 27.16
C HIS A 21 -1.25 -16.98 27.71
N THR A 22 -1.27 -16.38 28.90
CA THR A 22 -2.49 -15.80 29.48
C THR A 22 -3.07 -14.68 28.61
N ILE A 23 -2.22 -13.86 27.98
CA ILE A 23 -2.68 -12.81 27.07
C ILE A 23 -3.24 -13.39 25.77
N LEU A 24 -2.63 -14.46 25.24
CA LEU A 24 -3.14 -15.15 24.06
C LEU A 24 -4.51 -15.80 24.34
N GLN A 25 -4.68 -16.43 25.50
CA GLN A 25 -5.96 -16.95 25.98
C GLN A 25 -7.02 -15.84 26.09
N ASN A 26 -6.67 -14.69 26.65
CA ASN A 26 -7.58 -13.54 26.77
C ASN A 26 -7.97 -12.94 25.41
N ILE A 27 -7.07 -12.92 24.44
CA ILE A 27 -7.34 -12.38 23.09
C ILE A 27 -8.21 -13.35 22.27
N ARG A 28 -7.93 -14.66 22.37
CA ARG A 28 -8.67 -15.70 21.63
C ARG A 28 -10.00 -16.05 22.28
N GLY A 29 -10.12 -15.89 23.60
CA GLY A 29 -11.31 -16.25 24.36
C GLY A 29 -11.52 -17.76 24.52
N VAL A 30 -10.48 -18.57 24.30
CA VAL A 30 -10.50 -20.04 24.46
C VAL A 30 -9.30 -20.47 25.31
N GLU A 31 -9.48 -21.52 26.11
CA GLU A 31 -8.41 -22.05 26.99
C GLU A 31 -7.35 -22.84 26.21
N ASP A 32 -7.77 -23.55 25.14
CA ASP A 32 -6.89 -24.37 24.30
C ASP A 32 -6.22 -23.52 23.21
N VAL A 33 -5.16 -22.80 23.59
CA VAL A 33 -4.26 -22.07 22.68
C VAL A 33 -2.84 -22.64 22.69
N ASP A 34 -2.62 -23.78 23.33
CA ASP A 34 -1.29 -24.34 23.55
C ASP A 34 -0.56 -24.61 22.23
N SER A 35 -1.28 -25.14 21.23
CA SER A 35 -0.74 -25.41 19.90
C SER A 35 -0.41 -24.14 19.08
N GLU A 36 -1.16 -23.05 19.26
CA GLU A 36 -0.88 -21.76 18.63
C GLU A 36 0.30 -21.08 19.33
N PHE A 37 0.34 -21.15 20.66
CA PHE A 37 1.40 -20.60 21.48
C PHE A 37 2.74 -21.29 21.19
N GLU A 38 2.77 -22.62 21.10
CA GLU A 38 3.98 -23.38 20.78
C GLU A 38 4.53 -23.00 19.39
N GLN A 39 3.66 -22.87 18.39
CA GLN A 39 4.07 -22.39 17.06
C GLN A 39 4.65 -20.96 17.12
N MET A 40 4.08 -20.08 17.93
CA MET A 40 4.61 -18.72 18.12
C MET A 40 5.98 -18.74 18.80
N VAL A 41 6.19 -19.60 19.81
CA VAL A 41 7.50 -19.76 20.48
C VAL A 41 8.55 -20.30 19.51
N ILE A 42 8.19 -21.31 18.71
CA ILE A 42 9.10 -21.87 17.68
C ILE A 42 9.45 -20.79 16.66
N ALA A 43 8.46 -20.04 16.15
CA ALA A 43 8.69 -18.97 15.20
C ALA A 43 9.56 -17.84 15.79
N SER A 44 9.35 -17.49 17.06
CA SER A 44 10.16 -16.50 17.78
C SER A 44 11.61 -16.95 17.96
N LYS A 45 11.85 -18.21 18.33
CA LYS A 45 13.21 -18.78 18.41
C LYS A 45 13.91 -18.77 17.06
N ILE A 46 13.23 -19.20 15.99
CA ILE A 46 13.75 -19.15 14.62
C ILE A 46 14.08 -17.71 14.20
N ALA A 47 13.28 -16.73 14.63
CA ALA A 47 13.52 -15.32 14.37
C ALA A 47 14.73 -14.77 15.16
N GLN A 48 14.87 -15.12 16.44
CA GLN A 48 16.01 -14.72 17.28
C GLN A 48 17.35 -15.29 16.81
N GLU A 49 17.35 -16.49 16.21
CA GLU A 49 18.55 -17.08 15.61
C GLU A 49 19.05 -16.30 14.38
N VAL A 50 18.24 -15.39 13.82
CA VAL A 50 18.63 -14.53 12.69
C VAL A 50 19.48 -13.36 13.18
N LYS A 51 20.79 -13.59 13.34
CA LYS A 51 21.76 -12.53 13.69
C LYS A 51 21.83 -11.35 12.70
N HIS A 52 21.53 -11.59 11.42
CA HIS A 52 21.58 -10.54 10.37
C HIS A 52 20.30 -10.54 9.51
N PRO A 53 19.23 -9.84 9.95
CA PRO A 53 17.95 -9.82 9.26
C PRO A 53 18.05 -9.29 7.81
N CYS A 54 18.77 -8.18 7.59
CA CYS A 54 18.95 -7.61 6.26
C CYS A 54 19.72 -8.54 5.31
N ASN A 55 20.78 -9.22 5.76
CA ASN A 55 21.49 -10.19 4.92
C ASN A 55 20.64 -11.42 4.62
N LYS A 56 19.82 -11.89 5.58
CA LYS A 56 18.94 -13.04 5.38
C LYS A 56 17.77 -12.71 4.43
N LEU A 57 17.27 -11.48 4.46
CA LEU A 57 16.29 -10.97 3.50
C LEU A 57 16.89 -10.85 2.08
N MET A 58 18.17 -10.52 1.97
CA MET A 58 18.88 -10.40 0.69
C MET A 58 19.31 -11.76 0.10
N ASN A 59 19.15 -12.86 0.85
CA ASN A 59 19.42 -14.21 0.35
C ASN A 59 18.32 -14.72 -0.61
N ARG A 60 18.68 -15.71 -1.44
CA ARG A 60 17.82 -16.28 -2.50
C ARG A 60 16.41 -16.70 -2.05
N CYS A 61 16.25 -17.11 -0.78
CA CYS A 61 14.96 -17.51 -0.22
C CYS A 61 14.11 -16.32 0.28
N GLY A 62 14.72 -15.20 0.68
CA GLY A 62 14.02 -13.99 1.15
C GLY A 62 13.72 -12.97 0.04
N MET A 63 14.38 -13.13 -1.11
CA MET A 63 14.25 -12.25 -2.27
C MET A 63 12.85 -12.19 -2.90
N PRO A 64 12.12 -13.31 -3.13
CA PRO A 64 10.82 -13.25 -3.78
C PRO A 64 9.80 -12.34 -3.08
N PRO A 65 9.55 -12.45 -1.75
CA PRO A 65 8.61 -11.54 -1.07
C PRO A 65 9.14 -10.10 -0.99
N LEU A 66 10.46 -9.90 -0.89
CA LEU A 66 11.07 -8.58 -0.85
C LEU A 66 10.91 -7.84 -2.19
N ILE A 67 11.16 -8.52 -3.31
CA ILE A 67 10.97 -7.97 -4.66
C ILE A 67 9.50 -7.63 -4.89
N ILE A 68 8.57 -8.52 -4.51
CA ILE A 68 7.13 -8.24 -4.66
C ILE A 68 6.72 -7.01 -3.86
N GLY A 69 7.18 -6.86 -2.60
CA GLY A 69 6.88 -5.70 -1.78
C GLY A 69 7.44 -4.39 -2.37
N VAL A 70 8.70 -4.41 -2.82
CA VAL A 70 9.35 -3.24 -3.43
C VAL A 70 8.68 -2.86 -4.75
N MET A 71 8.42 -3.84 -5.63
CA MET A 71 7.75 -3.60 -6.90
C MET A 71 6.33 -3.08 -6.68
N LEU A 72 5.57 -3.65 -5.73
CA LEU A 72 4.23 -3.19 -5.40
C LEU A 72 4.25 -1.72 -4.95
N GLN A 73 5.17 -1.35 -4.04
CA GLN A 73 5.28 0.02 -3.56
C GLN A 73 5.75 0.99 -4.66
N PHE A 74 6.67 0.53 -5.51
CA PHE A 74 7.12 1.29 -6.67
C PHE A 74 5.97 1.58 -7.64
N PHE A 75 5.22 0.56 -8.05
CA PHE A 75 4.06 0.74 -8.92
C PHE A 75 2.99 1.60 -8.28
N GLN A 76 2.76 1.46 -6.97
CA GLN A 76 1.83 2.31 -6.24
C GLN A 76 2.21 3.78 -6.34
N GLN A 77 3.49 4.14 -6.19
CA GLN A 77 3.94 5.53 -6.32
C GLN A 77 4.00 6.01 -7.78
N PHE A 78 4.38 5.12 -8.70
CA PHE A 78 4.46 5.40 -10.13
C PHE A 78 3.10 5.79 -10.73
N THR A 79 1.99 5.32 -10.15
CA THR A 79 0.65 5.75 -10.52
C THR A 79 0.39 7.24 -10.33
N GLY A 80 1.29 7.97 -9.64
CA GLY A 80 1.17 9.40 -9.45
C GLY A 80 0.06 9.79 -8.47
N ILE A 81 -0.46 8.83 -7.67
CA ILE A 81 -1.56 9.06 -6.74
C ILE A 81 -1.30 10.26 -5.80
N ASN A 82 -0.06 10.46 -5.36
CA ASN A 82 0.30 11.62 -4.55
C ASN A 82 0.05 12.93 -5.30
N ALA A 83 0.48 13.02 -6.57
CA ALA A 83 0.21 14.20 -7.38
C ALA A 83 -1.30 14.39 -7.59
N ILE A 84 -2.04 13.33 -7.91
CA ILE A 84 -3.50 13.41 -8.11
C ILE A 84 -4.20 13.91 -6.84
N VAL A 85 -3.88 13.37 -5.66
CA VAL A 85 -4.50 13.77 -4.39
C VAL A 85 -4.21 15.24 -4.04
N PHE A 86 -3.01 15.74 -4.35
CA PHE A 86 -2.67 17.15 -4.09
C PHE A 86 -3.24 18.12 -5.13
N TYR A 87 -3.27 17.73 -6.41
CA TYR A 87 -3.71 18.60 -7.49
C TYR A 87 -5.21 18.53 -7.77
N ALA A 88 -5.89 17.42 -7.48
CA ALA A 88 -7.33 17.27 -7.70
C ALA A 88 -8.16 18.35 -6.98
N PRO A 89 -7.92 18.71 -5.70
CA PRO A 89 -8.65 19.79 -5.04
C PRO A 89 -8.42 21.16 -5.69
N VAL A 90 -7.18 21.44 -6.09
CA VAL A 90 -6.80 22.70 -6.77
C VAL A 90 -7.46 22.79 -8.14
N LEU A 91 -7.53 21.66 -8.86
CA LEU A 91 -8.19 21.54 -10.15
C LEU A 91 -9.70 21.73 -9.97
N PHE A 92 -10.35 21.05 -9.01
CA PHE A 92 -11.77 21.21 -8.71
C PHE A 92 -12.17 22.63 -8.25
N GLN A 93 -11.28 23.32 -7.52
CA GLN A 93 -11.46 24.72 -7.16
C GLN A 93 -11.41 25.65 -8.37
N THR A 94 -10.57 25.36 -9.37
CA THR A 94 -10.46 26.17 -10.59
C THR A 94 -11.60 25.96 -11.59
N ILE A 95 -12.26 24.81 -11.59
CA ILE A 95 -13.46 24.53 -12.42
C ILE A 95 -14.78 25.04 -11.80
N GLY A 96 -14.74 25.71 -10.65
CA GLY A 96 -15.87 26.54 -10.18
C GLY A 96 -16.95 25.85 -9.35
N PHE A 97 -16.68 24.70 -8.73
CA PHE A 97 -17.61 24.13 -7.75
C PHE A 97 -17.56 24.94 -6.44
N LYS A 98 -18.68 25.57 -6.07
CA LYS A 98 -18.89 26.23 -4.76
C LYS A 98 -18.38 25.34 -3.63
N ASN A 99 -17.46 25.87 -2.82
CA ASN A 99 -16.70 25.15 -1.79
C ASN A 99 -17.55 24.23 -0.90
N ASP A 100 -18.79 24.60 -0.55
CA ASP A 100 -19.62 23.81 0.37
C ASP A 100 -20.10 22.47 -0.22
N ALA A 101 -20.43 22.42 -1.52
CA ALA A 101 -20.88 21.18 -2.16
C ALA A 101 -19.72 20.20 -2.45
N SER A 102 -18.53 20.76 -2.72
CA SER A 102 -17.30 19.99 -2.98
C SER A 102 -16.74 19.36 -1.70
N LEU A 103 -16.80 20.08 -0.57
CA LEU A 103 -16.41 19.52 0.72
C LEU A 103 -17.33 18.37 1.15
N LEU A 104 -18.64 18.54 1.00
CA LEU A 104 -19.60 17.49 1.35
C LEU A 104 -19.43 16.23 0.48
N SER A 105 -19.22 16.39 -0.84
CA SER A 105 -19.00 15.26 -1.75
C SER A 105 -17.67 14.55 -1.48
N SER A 106 -16.61 15.29 -1.14
CA SER A 106 -15.31 14.73 -0.78
C SER A 106 -15.38 13.94 0.53
N VAL A 107 -16.09 14.44 1.54
CA VAL A 107 -16.29 13.74 2.82
C VAL A 107 -17.10 12.45 2.62
N ILE A 108 -18.16 12.50 1.82
CA ILE A 108 -18.97 11.31 1.52
C ILE A 108 -18.14 10.27 0.77
N THR A 109 -17.40 10.69 -0.27
CA THR A 109 -16.56 9.79 -1.07
C THR A 109 -15.44 9.17 -0.22
N GLY A 110 -14.77 9.97 0.60
CA GLY A 110 -13.74 9.51 1.53
C GLY A 110 -14.30 8.52 2.55
N SER A 111 -15.48 8.80 3.10
CA SER A 111 -16.14 7.91 4.06
C SER A 111 -16.49 6.58 3.42
N VAL A 112 -17.15 6.59 2.26
CA VAL A 112 -17.50 5.37 1.52
C VAL A 112 -16.25 4.56 1.17
N ASN A 113 -15.18 5.22 0.74
CA ASN A 113 -13.92 4.55 0.44
C ASN A 113 -13.35 3.82 1.66
N VAL A 114 -13.36 4.44 2.83
CA VAL A 114 -12.85 3.81 4.07
C VAL A 114 -13.72 2.61 4.45
N PHE A 115 -15.05 2.77 4.46
CA PHE A 115 -15.96 1.68 4.83
C PHE A 115 -15.89 0.49 3.87
N VAL A 116 -15.91 0.77 2.56
CA VAL A 116 -15.80 -0.28 1.53
C VAL A 116 -14.44 -0.95 1.61
N SER A 117 -13.34 -0.21 1.77
CA SER A 117 -12.00 -0.79 1.88
C SER A 117 -11.86 -1.71 3.09
N VAL A 118 -12.32 -1.27 4.26
CA VAL A 118 -12.26 -2.08 5.50
C VAL A 118 -13.10 -3.35 5.34
N PHE A 119 -14.33 -3.22 4.86
CA PHE A 119 -15.22 -4.36 4.67
C PHE A 119 -14.68 -5.34 3.64
N ALA A 120 -14.14 -4.82 2.54
CA ALA A 120 -13.56 -5.62 1.48
C ALA A 120 -12.36 -6.44 1.98
N VAL A 121 -11.45 -5.83 2.75
CA VAL A 121 -10.26 -6.52 3.28
C VAL A 121 -10.61 -7.63 4.28
N VAL A 122 -11.67 -7.45 5.06
CA VAL A 122 -12.13 -8.49 6.02
C VAL A 122 -12.82 -9.64 5.28
N LYS A 123 -13.58 -9.35 4.23
CA LYS A 123 -14.43 -10.35 3.56
C LYS A 123 -13.76 -11.05 2.36
N PHE A 124 -12.83 -10.39 1.68
CA PHE A 124 -12.19 -10.91 0.47
C PHE A 124 -10.72 -11.22 0.70
N SER A 125 -10.23 -12.29 0.07
CA SER A 125 -8.81 -12.63 0.10
C SER A 125 -7.97 -11.49 -0.48
N ARG A 126 -6.90 -11.10 0.24
CA ARG A 126 -5.99 -10.01 -0.12
C ARG A 126 -5.48 -10.07 -1.57
N ARG A 127 -5.31 -11.28 -2.12
CA ARG A 127 -4.90 -11.50 -3.52
C ARG A 127 -5.93 -11.01 -4.54
N ILE A 128 -7.22 -11.21 -4.27
CA ILE A 128 -8.30 -10.83 -5.18
C ILE A 128 -8.43 -9.30 -5.23
N LEU A 129 -8.32 -8.64 -4.07
CA LEU A 129 -8.36 -7.18 -3.99
C LEU A 129 -7.19 -6.53 -4.72
N LEU A 130 -5.97 -7.07 -4.55
CA LEU A 130 -4.79 -6.57 -5.26
C LEU A 130 -4.92 -6.77 -6.78
N LEU A 131 -5.43 -7.90 -7.24
CA LEU A 131 -5.65 -8.15 -8.66
C LEU A 131 -6.71 -7.21 -9.25
N GLN A 132 -7.85 -7.04 -8.56
CA GLN A 132 -8.91 -6.16 -9.01
C GLN A 132 -8.45 -4.69 -9.07
N ALA A 133 -7.72 -4.23 -8.06
CA ALA A 133 -7.15 -2.89 -8.03
C ALA A 133 -6.13 -2.66 -9.16
N SER A 134 -5.25 -3.63 -9.41
CA SER A 134 -4.28 -3.56 -10.52
C SER A 134 -4.95 -3.48 -11.89
N ILE A 135 -6.01 -4.28 -12.11
CA ILE A 135 -6.78 -4.25 -13.36
C ILE A 135 -7.46 -2.88 -13.51
N GLN A 136 -8.09 -2.37 -12.45
CA GLN A 136 -8.77 -1.08 -12.48
C GLN A 136 -7.79 0.08 -12.76
N MET A 137 -6.62 0.10 -12.11
CA MET A 137 -5.58 1.10 -12.36
C MET A 137 -5.06 1.04 -13.80
N PHE A 138 -4.87 -0.15 -14.34
CA PHE A 138 -4.43 -0.33 -15.72
C PHE A 138 -5.45 0.25 -16.72
N VAL A 139 -6.74 0.00 -16.49
CA VAL A 139 -7.81 0.57 -17.33
C VAL A 139 -7.84 2.10 -17.24
N CYS A 140 -7.74 2.67 -16.04
CA CYS A 140 -7.71 4.13 -15.86
C CYS A 140 -6.52 4.77 -16.59
N GLN A 141 -5.32 4.19 -16.49
CA GLN A 141 -4.14 4.72 -17.19
C GLN A 141 -4.28 4.63 -18.72
N LEU A 142 -4.88 3.56 -19.24
CA LEU A 142 -5.15 3.46 -20.69
C LEU A 142 -6.16 4.50 -21.16
N LEU A 143 -7.17 4.81 -20.35
CA LEU A 143 -8.15 5.85 -20.66
C LEU A 143 -7.51 7.24 -20.65
N GLU A 144 -6.68 7.55 -19.67
CA GLU A 144 -5.92 8.81 -19.64
C GLU A 144 -4.96 8.92 -20.82
N ALA A 145 -4.18 7.87 -21.11
CA ALA A 145 -3.25 7.85 -22.23
C ALA A 145 -3.95 8.05 -23.59
N LYS A 146 -5.17 7.52 -23.77
CA LYS A 146 -5.98 7.74 -24.98
C LYS A 146 -6.65 9.12 -25.01
N SER A 147 -6.99 9.67 -23.85
CA SER A 147 -7.66 10.97 -23.73
C SER A 147 -6.69 12.15 -23.84
N VAL A 148 -5.39 11.92 -23.61
CA VAL A 148 -4.34 12.91 -23.82
C VAL A 148 -3.91 12.86 -25.29
N PRO A 149 -4.23 13.88 -26.12
CA PRO A 149 -3.68 13.97 -27.46
C PRO A 149 -2.18 14.19 -27.35
N ILE A 150 -1.41 13.13 -27.62
CA ILE A 150 0.05 13.11 -27.57
C ILE A 150 0.61 14.26 -28.42
N ASP A 151 0.02 14.51 -29.58
CA ASP A 151 0.39 15.61 -30.50
C ASP A 151 0.30 16.99 -29.82
N ALA A 152 -0.77 17.24 -29.05
CA ALA A 152 -0.95 18.51 -28.36
C ALA A 152 -0.02 18.66 -27.14
N MET A 153 0.39 17.55 -26.54
CA MET A 153 1.33 17.53 -25.41
C MET A 153 2.77 17.71 -25.90
N VAL A 154 3.14 17.10 -27.03
CA VAL A 154 4.41 17.31 -27.73
C VAL A 154 4.57 18.79 -28.11
N ASP A 155 3.52 19.41 -28.66
CA ASP A 155 3.57 20.83 -29.03
C ASP A 155 3.60 21.78 -27.83
N LYS A 156 2.85 21.49 -26.76
CA LYS A 156 2.80 22.39 -25.58
C LYS A 156 4.02 22.27 -24.67
N VAL A 157 4.59 21.06 -24.53
CA VAL A 157 5.62 20.77 -23.51
C VAL A 157 7.00 20.57 -24.14
N TRP A 158 7.08 19.79 -25.21
CA TRP A 158 8.36 19.37 -25.79
C TRP A 158 8.93 20.41 -26.75
N ASN A 159 8.07 21.01 -27.59
CA ASN A 159 8.47 21.99 -28.60
C ASN A 159 8.93 23.34 -28.00
N LYS A 160 8.59 23.60 -26.72
CA LYS A 160 9.04 24.79 -25.96
C LYS A 160 10.40 24.64 -25.30
N ARG A 161 10.96 23.43 -25.16
CA ARG A 161 12.26 23.23 -24.51
C ARG A 161 13.34 22.96 -25.56
N PRO A 162 14.38 23.82 -25.67
CA PRO A 162 15.38 23.72 -26.73
C PRO A 162 16.19 22.43 -26.70
N ILE A 163 16.36 21.81 -25.53
CA ILE A 163 17.14 20.58 -25.32
C ILE A 163 16.57 19.37 -26.09
N TRP A 164 15.27 19.36 -26.40
CA TRP A 164 14.61 18.21 -27.01
C TRP A 164 14.38 18.33 -28.52
N LYS A 165 14.66 19.50 -29.11
CA LYS A 165 14.58 19.69 -30.56
C LYS A 165 15.62 18.85 -31.31
N GLU A 166 16.77 18.61 -30.69
CA GLU A 166 17.90 17.89 -31.31
C GLU A 166 17.59 16.39 -31.50
N PHE A 167 16.83 15.77 -30.59
CA PHE A 167 16.46 14.35 -30.67
C PHE A 167 15.29 14.05 -31.63
N MET A 168 14.44 15.03 -31.92
CA MET A 168 13.25 14.84 -32.77
C MET A 168 13.52 15.09 -34.26
N ILE A 169 14.69 15.63 -34.61
CA ILE A 169 15.09 15.91 -35.99
C ILE A 169 15.78 14.70 -36.64
N ASP A 170 16.23 13.72 -35.85
CA ASP A 170 17.02 12.57 -36.33
C ASP A 170 16.17 11.36 -36.77
N GLU A 171 14.85 11.50 -36.89
CA GLU A 171 13.93 10.44 -37.33
C GLU A 171 13.20 10.76 -38.66
N ASN A 172 13.89 11.41 -39.61
CA ASN A 172 13.38 11.61 -40.97
C ASN A 172 14.44 11.30 -42.05
#